data_AF-Q08W12-F1
#
_entry.id   AF-Q08W12-F1
#
_cell.length_a   1.000
_cell.length_b   1.000
_cell.length_c   1.000
_cell.angle_alpha   90.00
_cell.angle_beta   90.00
_cell.angle_gamma   90.00
#
_symmetry.space_group_name_H-M   'P 1'
#
loop_
_entity.id
_entity.type
_entity.pdbx_description
1 polymer ?
#
loop_
_entity_poly.entity_id
_entity_poly.type
_entity_poly.pdbx_seq_one_letter_code
_entity_poly.pdbx_strand_id
1 'polypeptide(L)'
;MTHWSTRSLAQAARLQGIAPTLSHSTVALILRDADLQPHRSRYWKTPVADNTFRTLSAPILWCYERAAALAQQGEVVMCVDEKPNIQALERRRPTHPMRPGLIERQEFEYVRHGTVNLLVKLVVHTGMMRGWCLEHNDSASLRAVLPQILGEHREARRIHLIWDNGSSHIAQETRDFLRRHDSRVRVLFTPAHASWLDQAELLLRAFEARYLLRGNWTSRAELIAHLDASWPEYNRLYAHPFTWSWTRARMQQWVARHGS
;
A
#
# COMPACT_ATOMS: atom_id res chain seq x y z
N MET A 1 9.12 12.29 26.62
CA MET A 1 9.69 11.62 25.43
C MET A 1 8.55 11.00 24.63
N THR A 2 8.47 11.26 23.32
CA THR A 2 7.41 10.71 22.45
C THR A 2 7.80 9.36 21.81
N HIS A 3 9.10 9.05 21.73
CA HIS A 3 9.62 7.77 21.24
C HIS A 3 10.89 7.34 21.99
N TRP A 4 11.12 6.03 22.03
CA TRP A 4 12.27 5.41 22.68
C TRP A 4 13.28 4.95 21.62
N SER A 5 14.45 5.59 21.59
CA SER A 5 15.63 5.04 20.94
C SER A 5 16.29 4.01 21.88
N THR A 6 17.07 3.12 21.31
CA THR A 6 17.98 2.24 22.05
C THR A 6 18.96 3.03 22.94
N ARG A 7 19.25 4.32 22.66
CA ARG A 7 20.18 5.15 23.48
C ARG A 7 19.46 5.66 24.70
N SER A 8 18.26 6.18 24.48
CA SER A 8 17.42 6.69 25.54
C SER A 8 16.89 5.57 26.44
N LEU A 9 16.64 4.37 25.91
CA LEU A 9 16.33 3.18 26.70
C LEU A 9 17.52 2.74 27.56
N ALA A 10 18.73 2.72 27.00
CA ALA A 10 19.93 2.44 27.78
C ALA A 10 20.13 3.47 28.91
N GLN A 11 19.88 4.75 28.63
CA GLN A 11 19.92 5.80 29.64
C GLN A 11 18.84 5.63 30.71
N ALA A 12 17.59 5.35 30.33
CA ALA A 12 16.50 5.13 31.27
C ALA A 12 16.75 3.90 32.15
N ALA A 13 17.25 2.80 31.58
CA ALA A 13 17.60 1.61 32.35
C ALA A 13 18.70 1.88 33.39
N ARG A 14 19.68 2.74 33.08
CA ARG A 14 20.69 3.20 34.05
C ARG A 14 20.09 4.09 35.13
N LEU A 15 19.28 5.09 34.73
CA LEU A 15 18.65 6.03 35.65
C LEU A 15 17.67 5.34 36.61
N GLN A 16 16.98 4.29 36.15
CA GLN A 16 16.05 3.51 36.96
C GLN A 16 16.74 2.39 37.77
N GLY A 17 18.07 2.28 37.72
CA GLY A 17 18.81 1.26 38.47
C GLY A 17 18.58 -0.19 37.97
N ILE A 18 17.96 -0.38 36.80
CA ILE A 18 17.71 -1.69 36.20
C ILE A 18 19.04 -2.36 35.83
N ALA A 19 19.98 -1.58 35.30
CA ALA A 19 21.33 -2.04 34.99
C ALA A 19 22.34 -0.92 35.25
N PRO A 20 23.38 -1.13 36.08
CA PRO A 20 24.35 -0.08 36.42
C PRO A 20 25.17 0.37 35.21
N THR A 21 25.46 -0.54 34.28
CA THR A 21 26.01 -0.23 32.96
C THR A 21 25.18 -0.94 31.90
N LEU A 22 24.77 -0.21 30.87
CA LEU A 22 24.03 -0.77 29.74
C LEU A 22 24.39 -0.02 28.47
N SER A 23 24.97 -0.73 27.51
CA SER A 23 25.23 -0.19 26.18
C SER A 23 23.94 -0.20 25.35
N HIS A 24 23.81 0.78 24.47
CA HIS A 24 22.80 0.80 23.42
C HIS A 24 22.76 -0.48 22.58
N SER A 25 23.92 -1.05 22.24
CA SER A 25 24.00 -2.27 21.43
C SER A 25 23.36 -3.46 22.14
N THR A 26 23.55 -3.57 23.46
CA THR A 26 22.89 -4.57 24.30
C THR A 26 21.38 -4.39 24.30
N VAL A 27 20.89 -3.15 24.44
CA VAL A 27 19.44 -2.86 24.31
C VAL A 27 18.91 -3.27 22.94
N ALA A 28 19.66 -3.02 21.87
CA ALA A 28 19.25 -3.41 20.51
C ALA A 28 19.14 -4.94 20.35
N LEU A 29 20.03 -5.71 20.98
CA LEU A 29 19.96 -7.17 21.01
C LEU A 29 18.76 -7.67 21.80
N ILE A 30 18.52 -7.14 23.01
CA ILE A 30 17.37 -7.49 23.85
C ILE A 30 16.06 -7.22 23.11
N LEU A 31 15.94 -6.04 22.48
CA LEU A 31 14.75 -5.69 21.71
C LEU A 31 14.55 -6.60 20.50
N ARG A 32 15.64 -7.00 19.82
CA ARG A 32 15.55 -7.94 18.70
C ARG A 32 15.11 -9.33 19.15
N ASP A 33 15.67 -9.83 20.25
CA ASP A 33 15.33 -11.12 20.84
C ASP A 33 13.87 -11.16 21.30
N ALA A 34 13.38 -10.07 21.87
CA ALA A 34 11.99 -9.90 22.29
C ALA A 34 11.01 -9.51 21.16
N ASP A 35 11.45 -9.38 19.91
CA ASP A 35 10.70 -8.82 18.77
C ASP A 35 9.99 -7.47 19.07
N LEU A 36 10.67 -6.62 19.84
CA LEU A 36 10.19 -5.28 20.20
C LEU A 36 10.85 -4.21 19.34
N GLN A 37 10.03 -3.29 18.80
CA GLN A 37 10.51 -2.26 17.88
C GLN A 37 10.02 -0.86 18.32
N PRO A 38 10.53 -0.32 19.44
CA PRO A 38 10.00 0.89 20.10
C PRO A 38 10.21 2.20 19.31
N HIS A 39 11.05 2.17 18.28
CA HIS A 39 11.24 3.26 17.32
C HIS A 39 10.15 3.29 16.24
N ARG A 40 9.25 2.30 16.22
CA ARG A 40 8.15 2.21 15.25
C ARG A 40 6.84 2.59 15.94
N SER A 41 6.06 3.44 15.28
CA SER A 41 4.66 3.69 15.57
C SER A 41 3.87 3.52 14.27
N ARG A 42 2.61 3.08 14.37
CA ARG A 42 1.70 2.97 13.22
C ARG A 42 0.34 3.48 13.65
N TYR A 43 -0.30 4.27 12.80
CA TYR A 43 -1.73 4.53 12.93
C TYR A 43 -2.46 3.19 12.88
N TRP A 44 -3.26 2.93 13.90
CA TRP A 44 -4.08 1.73 14.01
C TRP A 44 -5.54 2.15 14.03
N LYS A 45 -6.33 1.64 13.09
CA LYS A 45 -7.77 1.77 13.11
C LYS A 45 -8.34 0.42 13.49
N THR A 46 -8.93 0.31 14.68
CA THR A 46 -9.52 -0.93 15.15
C THR A 46 -10.77 -1.23 14.32
N PRO A 47 -10.77 -2.28 13.49
CA PRO A 47 -12.01 -2.74 12.86
C PRO A 47 -12.93 -3.26 13.97
N VAL A 48 -14.23 -3.11 13.81
CA VAL A 48 -15.18 -3.78 14.70
C VAL A 48 -15.15 -5.27 14.37
N ALA A 49 -14.88 -6.12 15.35
CA ALA A 49 -14.80 -7.57 15.18
C ALA A 49 -16.19 -8.21 15.10
N ASP A 50 -17.04 -7.71 14.20
CA ASP A 50 -18.42 -8.18 14.01
C ASP A 50 -18.53 -9.22 12.89
N ASN A 51 -19.74 -9.75 12.73
CA ASN A 51 -20.03 -10.70 11.66
C ASN A 51 -19.88 -10.08 10.25
N THR A 52 -20.07 -8.77 10.12
CA THR A 52 -19.87 -8.02 8.86
C THR A 52 -18.40 -8.08 8.44
N PHE A 53 -17.49 -7.74 9.34
CA PHE A 53 -16.04 -7.81 9.12
C PHE A 53 -15.61 -9.21 8.70
N ARG A 54 -16.10 -10.24 9.39
CA ARG A 54 -15.81 -11.64 9.07
C ARG A 54 -16.31 -12.02 7.68
N THR A 55 -17.53 -11.62 7.34
CA THR A 55 -18.19 -11.95 6.06
C THR A 55 -17.49 -11.30 4.86
N LEU A 56 -17.03 -10.06 5.01
CA LEU A 56 -16.32 -9.34 3.95
C LEU A 56 -14.84 -9.73 3.85
N SER A 57 -14.16 -9.96 4.97
CA SER A 57 -12.73 -10.29 4.98
C SER A 57 -12.45 -11.72 4.54
N ALA A 58 -13.29 -12.70 4.90
CA ALA A 58 -13.00 -14.11 4.63
C ALA A 58 -12.81 -14.44 3.14
N PRO A 59 -13.64 -13.94 2.20
CA PRO A 59 -13.42 -14.11 0.77
C PRO A 59 -12.12 -13.50 0.25
N ILE A 60 -11.76 -12.30 0.72
CA ILE A 60 -10.52 -11.62 0.34
C ILE A 60 -9.31 -12.44 0.77
N LEU A 61 -9.31 -12.88 2.04
CA LEU A 61 -8.22 -13.69 2.58
C LEU A 61 -8.13 -15.06 1.92
N TRP A 62 -9.26 -15.66 1.54
CA TRP A 62 -9.28 -16.88 0.73
C TRP A 62 -8.62 -16.66 -0.64
N CYS A 63 -8.88 -15.52 -1.30
CA CYS A 63 -8.24 -15.17 -2.57
C CYS A 63 -6.72 -15.02 -2.41
N TYR A 64 -6.26 -14.34 -1.35
CA TYR A 64 -4.81 -14.20 -1.09
C TYR A 64 -4.13 -15.53 -0.80
N GLU A 65 -4.71 -16.37 0.05
CA GLU A 65 -4.17 -17.70 0.38
C GLU A 65 -4.08 -18.63 -0.83
N ARG A 66 -4.94 -18.42 -1.84
CA ARG A 66 -5.03 -19.28 -3.03
C ARG A 66 -4.56 -18.61 -4.31
N ALA A 67 -3.98 -17.41 -4.25
CA ALA A 67 -3.71 -16.60 -5.43
C ALA A 67 -2.92 -17.37 -6.52
N ALA A 68 -1.89 -18.13 -6.12
CA ALA A 68 -1.11 -18.96 -7.04
C ALA A 68 -1.92 -20.12 -7.65
N ALA A 69 -2.73 -20.82 -6.84
CA ALA A 69 -3.57 -21.92 -7.32
C ALA A 69 -4.70 -21.42 -8.24
N LEU A 70 -5.27 -20.25 -7.95
CA LEU A 70 -6.27 -19.60 -8.79
C LEU A 70 -5.68 -19.19 -10.15
N ALA A 71 -4.44 -18.67 -10.15
CA ALA A 71 -3.72 -18.36 -11.39
C ALA A 71 -3.54 -19.59 -12.29
N GLN A 72 -3.17 -20.74 -11.71
CA GLN A 72 -3.07 -22.01 -12.44
C GLN A 72 -4.41 -22.49 -13.03
N GLN A 73 -5.53 -22.05 -12.46
CA GLN A 73 -6.88 -22.37 -12.94
C GLN A 73 -7.38 -21.37 -13.99
N GLY A 74 -6.56 -20.40 -14.38
CA GLY A 74 -6.91 -19.33 -15.31
C GLY A 74 -7.71 -18.20 -14.67
N GLU A 75 -7.66 -18.04 -13.35
CA GLU A 75 -8.31 -16.94 -12.63
C GLU A 75 -7.28 -15.91 -12.16
N VAL A 76 -7.67 -14.64 -12.07
CA VAL A 76 -6.78 -13.58 -11.57
C VAL A 76 -7.33 -12.95 -10.31
N VAL A 77 -6.47 -12.81 -9.30
CA VAL A 77 -6.74 -11.97 -8.12
C VAL A 77 -5.98 -10.68 -8.29
N MET A 78 -6.69 -9.56 -8.26
CA MET A 78 -6.10 -8.24 -8.33
C MET A 78 -6.66 -7.29 -7.29
N CYS A 79 -5.80 -6.38 -6.86
CA CYS A 79 -6.07 -5.31 -5.90
C CYS A 79 -5.98 -3.97 -6.62
N VAL A 80 -6.89 -3.03 -6.36
CA VAL A 80 -6.92 -1.71 -6.99
C VAL A 80 -7.11 -0.65 -5.93
N ASP A 81 -6.28 0.39 -5.96
CA ASP A 81 -6.34 1.51 -5.02
C ASP A 81 -5.81 2.80 -5.67
N GLU A 82 -6.24 3.94 -5.14
CA GLU A 82 -5.81 5.27 -5.58
C GLU A 82 -4.84 5.92 -4.58
N LYS A 83 -3.78 6.54 -5.11
CA LYS A 83 -3.02 7.57 -4.40
C LYS A 83 -3.44 8.94 -4.94
N PRO A 84 -4.40 9.62 -4.30
CA PRO A 84 -4.85 10.92 -4.75
C PRO A 84 -3.83 12.01 -4.43
N ASN A 85 -3.89 13.10 -5.20
CA ASN A 85 -3.19 14.36 -4.90
C ASN A 85 -1.66 14.26 -4.75
N ILE A 86 -0.97 13.43 -5.54
CA ILE A 86 0.49 13.40 -5.61
C ILE A 86 0.98 14.77 -6.10
N GLN A 87 1.74 15.49 -5.27
CA GLN A 87 2.21 16.84 -5.56
C GLN A 87 3.41 16.82 -6.52
N ALA A 88 3.33 17.57 -7.61
CA ALA A 88 4.49 17.89 -8.44
C ALA A 88 5.28 19.02 -7.77
N LEU A 89 6.40 18.68 -7.13
CA LEU A 89 7.23 19.61 -6.38
C LEU A 89 8.57 19.83 -7.08
N GLU A 90 8.89 21.09 -7.35
CA GLU A 90 10.20 21.51 -7.81
C GLU A 90 10.99 22.11 -6.64
N ARG A 91 12.23 21.66 -6.44
CA ARG A 91 13.14 22.25 -5.46
C ARG A 91 13.67 23.58 -5.98
N ARG A 92 13.58 24.63 -5.16
CA ARG A 92 14.05 25.97 -5.56
C ARG A 92 15.56 26.04 -5.80
N ARG A 93 16.32 25.08 -5.25
CA ARG A 93 17.75 24.92 -5.47
C ARG A 93 18.09 23.46 -5.75
N PRO A 94 19.16 23.18 -6.53
CA PRO A 94 19.58 21.82 -6.83
C PRO A 94 19.87 21.00 -5.56
N THR A 95 19.51 19.71 -5.59
CA THR A 95 19.88 18.78 -4.52
C THR A 95 21.40 18.58 -4.50
N HIS A 96 21.99 18.64 -3.31
CA HIS A 96 23.38 18.26 -3.13
C HIS A 96 23.48 16.74 -3.00
N PRO A 97 24.17 16.05 -3.92
CA PRO A 97 24.29 14.60 -3.86
C PRO A 97 25.13 14.14 -2.67
N MET A 98 24.94 12.89 -2.26
CA MET A 98 25.79 12.24 -1.24
C MET A 98 27.27 12.28 -1.63
N ARG A 99 28.14 12.52 -0.65
CA ARG A 99 29.61 12.45 -0.76
C ARG A 99 30.17 11.78 0.49
N PRO A 100 31.41 11.22 0.48
CA PRO A 100 32.01 10.71 1.70
C PRO A 100 31.96 11.74 2.85
N GLY A 101 31.37 11.35 3.97
CA GLY A 101 31.17 12.22 5.14
C GLY A 101 29.96 13.17 5.08
N LEU A 102 29.20 13.21 3.98
CA LEU A 102 28.06 14.11 3.80
C LEU A 102 26.82 13.36 3.24
N ILE A 103 25.70 13.48 3.94
CA ILE A 103 24.40 12.97 3.45
C ILE A 103 23.87 13.83 2.29
N GLU A 104 22.90 13.30 1.56
CA GLU A 104 22.11 14.07 0.60
C GLU A 104 21.43 15.25 1.31
N ARG A 105 21.47 16.44 0.70
CA ARG A 105 20.77 17.63 1.22
C ARG A 105 19.83 18.15 0.16
N GLN A 106 18.54 18.08 0.46
CA GLN A 106 17.47 18.61 -0.38
C GLN A 106 17.09 20.01 0.09
N GLU A 107 16.79 20.89 -0.86
CA GLU A 107 16.27 22.22 -0.55
C GLU A 107 14.91 22.12 0.14
N PHE A 108 14.72 22.92 1.19
CA PHE A 108 13.48 22.95 1.95
C PHE A 108 12.40 23.72 1.20
N GLU A 109 12.77 24.81 0.54
CA GLU A 109 11.83 25.58 -0.28
C GLU A 109 11.51 24.86 -1.60
N TYR A 110 10.22 24.87 -1.96
CA TYR A 110 9.73 24.24 -3.19
C TYR A 110 8.68 25.10 -3.90
N VAL A 111 8.52 24.85 -5.20
CA VAL A 111 7.45 25.38 -6.05
C VAL A 111 6.46 24.25 -6.30
N ARG A 112 5.15 24.55 -6.21
CA ARG A 112 4.08 23.59 -6.48
C ARG A 112 3.60 23.74 -7.92
N HIS A 113 3.55 22.63 -8.64
CA HIS A 113 3.14 22.57 -10.05
C HIS A 113 1.81 21.83 -10.26
N GLY A 114 1.01 21.71 -9.20
CA GLY A 114 -0.26 20.99 -9.19
C GLY A 114 -0.14 19.55 -8.72
N THR A 115 -1.18 18.76 -8.98
CA THR A 115 -1.29 17.39 -8.47
C THR A 115 -1.68 16.38 -9.55
N VAL A 116 -1.35 15.12 -9.28
CA VAL A 116 -1.72 13.96 -10.08
C VAL A 116 -2.42 12.94 -9.19
N ASN A 117 -3.53 12.37 -9.67
CA ASN A 117 -4.19 11.25 -9.02
C ASN A 117 -3.69 9.96 -9.70
N LEU A 118 -3.10 9.05 -8.94
CA LEU A 118 -2.58 7.78 -9.47
C LEU A 118 -3.49 6.63 -9.05
N LEU A 119 -4.09 5.94 -10.02
CA LEU A 119 -4.72 4.64 -9.81
C LEU A 119 -3.68 3.56 -10.03
N VAL A 120 -3.59 2.58 -9.14
CA VAL A 120 -2.76 1.39 -9.35
C VAL A 120 -3.57 0.12 -9.30
N LYS A 121 -3.11 -0.87 -10.07
CA LYS A 121 -3.58 -2.25 -10.00
C LYS A 121 -2.39 -3.13 -9.64
N LEU A 122 -2.57 -4.03 -8.68
CA LEU A 122 -1.65 -5.10 -8.31
C LEU A 122 -2.23 -6.45 -8.75
N VAL A 123 -1.45 -7.27 -9.45
CA VAL A 123 -1.77 -8.70 -9.67
C VAL A 123 -1.12 -9.52 -8.56
N VAL A 124 -1.94 -10.06 -7.65
CA VAL A 124 -1.47 -10.60 -6.36
C VAL A 124 -0.46 -11.75 -6.52
N HIS A 125 -0.70 -12.65 -7.47
CA HIS A 125 0.13 -13.85 -7.65
C HIS A 125 1.46 -13.62 -8.37
N THR A 126 1.66 -12.44 -8.98
CA THR A 126 2.94 -12.06 -9.61
C THR A 126 3.62 -10.89 -8.92
N GLY A 127 2.87 -10.06 -8.18
CA GLY A 127 3.34 -8.78 -7.68
C GLY A 127 3.41 -7.68 -8.74
N MET A 128 2.99 -7.96 -9.98
CA MET A 128 3.05 -6.97 -11.06
C MET A 128 2.06 -5.85 -10.83
N MET A 129 2.50 -4.62 -11.07
CA MET A 129 1.68 -3.43 -11.04
C MET A 129 1.33 -2.91 -12.44
N ARG A 130 0.27 -2.11 -12.49
CA ARG A 130 0.01 -1.17 -13.58
C ARG A 130 -0.48 0.13 -12.96
N GLY A 131 -0.07 1.28 -13.51
CA GLY A 131 -0.47 2.60 -13.03
C GLY A 131 -1.20 3.40 -14.11
N TRP A 132 -2.13 4.25 -13.70
CA TRP A 132 -2.81 5.22 -14.55
C TRP A 132 -2.91 6.57 -13.84
N CYS A 133 -2.50 7.63 -14.51
CA CYS A 133 -2.73 9.00 -14.04
C CYS A 133 -4.17 9.39 -14.38
N LEU A 134 -5.03 9.50 -13.36
CA LEU A 134 -6.41 9.93 -13.50
C LEU A 134 -6.50 11.45 -13.55
N GLU A 135 -7.43 11.96 -14.35
CA GLU A 135 -7.70 13.40 -14.40
C GLU A 135 -8.35 13.88 -13.10
N HIS A 136 -9.32 13.12 -12.58
CA HIS A 136 -9.96 13.36 -11.29
C HIS A 136 -10.01 12.09 -10.44
N ASN A 137 -10.09 12.27 -9.11
CA ASN A 137 -10.27 11.15 -8.18
C ASN A 137 -11.76 10.87 -7.97
N ASP A 138 -12.44 10.41 -9.02
CA ASP A 138 -13.88 10.18 -9.04
C ASP A 138 -14.32 8.93 -9.81
N SER A 139 -15.60 8.59 -9.68
CA SER A 139 -16.22 7.45 -10.37
C SER A 139 -16.14 7.55 -11.90
N ALA A 140 -16.23 8.75 -12.47
CA ALA A 140 -16.17 8.93 -13.93
C ALA A 140 -14.79 8.57 -14.48
N SER A 141 -13.74 9.10 -13.85
CA SER A 141 -12.34 8.85 -14.20
C SER A 141 -11.98 7.38 -13.99
N LEU A 142 -12.41 6.77 -12.88
CA LEU A 142 -12.22 5.35 -12.63
C LEU A 142 -12.88 4.50 -13.74
N ARG A 143 -14.15 4.76 -14.07
CA ARG A 143 -14.88 4.00 -15.10
C ARG A 143 -14.25 4.12 -16.49
N ALA A 144 -13.59 5.23 -16.81
CA ALA A 144 -12.86 5.38 -18.06
C ALA A 144 -11.65 4.42 -18.18
N VAL A 145 -11.08 4.00 -17.05
CA VAL A 145 -9.91 3.10 -17.00
C VAL A 145 -10.29 1.64 -16.80
N LEU A 146 -11.45 1.33 -16.22
CA LEU A 146 -11.91 -0.04 -15.99
C LEU A 146 -11.86 -0.95 -17.24
N PRO A 147 -12.24 -0.53 -18.46
CA PRO A 147 -12.07 -1.35 -19.66
C PRO A 147 -10.63 -1.79 -19.91
N GLN A 148 -9.65 -0.93 -19.62
CA GLN A 148 -8.23 -1.25 -19.78
C GLN A 148 -7.78 -2.25 -18.72
N ILE A 149 -8.16 -2.03 -17.46
CA ILE A 149 -7.86 -2.94 -16.34
C ILE A 149 -8.36 -4.36 -16.61
N LEU A 150 -9.60 -4.47 -17.09
CA LEU A 150 -10.25 -5.75 -17.38
C LEU A 150 -9.73 -6.36 -18.68
N GLY A 151 -9.48 -5.55 -19.70
CA GLY A 151 -8.97 -5.97 -21.00
C GLY A 151 -7.56 -6.59 -20.95
N GLU A 152 -6.71 -6.14 -20.02
CA GLU A 152 -5.40 -6.77 -19.75
C GLU A 152 -5.53 -8.23 -19.29
N HIS A 153 -6.69 -8.63 -18.78
CA HIS A 153 -6.99 -9.98 -18.29
C HIS A 153 -8.13 -10.65 -19.07
N ARG A 154 -8.29 -10.31 -20.36
CA ARG A 154 -9.38 -10.81 -21.20
C ARG A 154 -9.43 -12.33 -21.35
N GLU A 155 -8.32 -13.04 -21.13
CA GLU A 155 -8.27 -14.51 -21.20
C GLU A 155 -8.57 -15.19 -19.85
N ALA A 156 -8.71 -14.41 -18.77
CA ALA A 156 -9.01 -14.97 -17.45
C ALA A 156 -10.44 -15.53 -17.41
N ARG A 157 -10.61 -16.71 -16.83
CA ARG A 157 -11.92 -17.34 -16.59
C ARG A 157 -12.73 -16.61 -15.52
N ARG A 158 -12.04 -16.06 -14.52
CA ARG A 158 -12.61 -15.27 -13.43
C ARG A 158 -11.65 -14.16 -13.02
N ILE A 159 -12.21 -13.02 -12.65
CA ILE A 159 -11.48 -11.88 -12.12
C ILE A 159 -11.99 -11.63 -10.70
N HIS A 160 -11.12 -11.75 -9.69
CA HIS A 160 -11.41 -11.31 -8.31
C HIS A 160 -10.80 -9.92 -8.13
N LEU A 161 -11.64 -8.90 -8.20
CA LEU A 161 -11.26 -7.50 -8.02
C LEU A 161 -11.46 -7.11 -6.56
N ILE A 162 -10.38 -6.85 -5.85
CA ILE A 162 -10.38 -6.40 -4.46
C ILE A 162 -10.06 -4.91 -4.44
N TRP A 163 -10.86 -4.14 -3.70
CA TRP A 163 -10.61 -2.73 -3.45
C TRP A 163 -11.32 -2.26 -2.17
N ASP A 164 -11.01 -1.05 -1.73
CA ASP A 164 -11.61 -0.47 -0.54
C ASP A 164 -13.05 0.07 -0.78
N ASN A 165 -13.59 0.82 0.19
CA ASN A 165 -14.91 1.46 0.09
C ASN A 165 -14.83 2.94 -0.32
N GLY A 166 -13.79 3.34 -1.06
CA GLY A 166 -13.64 4.66 -1.65
C GLY A 166 -14.89 5.09 -2.43
N SER A 167 -15.16 6.40 -2.45
CA SER A 167 -16.38 6.94 -3.07
C SER A 167 -16.50 6.59 -4.56
N SER A 168 -15.38 6.56 -5.28
CA SER A 168 -15.27 6.08 -6.68
C SER A 168 -15.68 4.61 -6.82
N HIS A 169 -15.22 3.76 -5.89
CA HIS A 169 -15.46 2.31 -5.87
C HIS A 169 -16.91 1.93 -5.57
N ILE A 170 -17.53 2.61 -4.60
CA ILE A 170 -18.90 2.30 -4.15
C ILE A 170 -20.00 3.06 -4.89
N ALA A 171 -19.64 3.99 -5.76
CA ALA A 171 -20.59 4.74 -6.59
C ALA A 171 -21.51 3.78 -7.38
N GLN A 172 -22.79 4.15 -7.47
CA GLN A 172 -23.79 3.32 -8.13
C GLN A 172 -23.42 3.07 -9.59
N GLU A 173 -22.91 4.09 -10.28
CA GLU A 173 -22.47 4.05 -11.67
C GLU A 173 -21.31 3.08 -11.87
N THR A 174 -20.37 3.01 -10.91
CA THR A 174 -19.23 2.08 -10.95
C THR A 174 -19.71 0.65 -10.78
N ARG A 175 -20.58 0.41 -9.80
CA ARG A 175 -21.16 -0.92 -9.54
C ARG A 175 -22.02 -1.41 -10.70
N ASP A 176 -22.79 -0.51 -11.29
CA ASP A 176 -23.61 -0.73 -12.48
C ASP A 176 -22.74 -1.07 -13.69
N PHE A 177 -21.67 -0.30 -13.91
CA PHE A 177 -20.73 -0.53 -14.99
C PHE A 177 -20.12 -1.93 -14.88
N LEU A 178 -19.54 -2.29 -13.74
CA LEU A 178 -18.89 -3.60 -13.56
C LEU A 178 -19.88 -4.77 -13.74
N ARG A 179 -21.12 -4.64 -13.25
CA ARG A 179 -22.15 -5.67 -13.43
C ARG A 179 -22.53 -5.90 -14.89
N ARG A 180 -22.56 -4.84 -15.71
CA ARG A 180 -22.95 -4.95 -17.14
C ARG A 180 -21.76 -5.28 -18.05
N HIS A 181 -20.57 -4.83 -17.69
CA HIS A 181 -19.41 -4.87 -18.58
C HIS A 181 -18.80 -6.27 -18.67
N ASP A 182 -18.65 -6.97 -17.55
CA ASP A 182 -17.98 -8.27 -17.54
C ASP A 182 -18.48 -9.18 -16.40
N SER A 183 -19.21 -10.24 -16.77
CA SER A 183 -19.80 -11.21 -15.83
C SER A 183 -18.76 -12.06 -15.08
N ARG A 184 -17.50 -12.05 -15.52
CA ARG A 184 -16.39 -12.76 -14.88
C ARG A 184 -15.86 -11.99 -13.66
N VAL A 185 -16.19 -10.71 -13.54
CA VAL A 185 -15.71 -9.87 -12.43
C VAL A 185 -16.51 -10.16 -11.17
N ARG A 186 -15.79 -10.62 -10.14
CA ARG A 186 -16.23 -10.71 -8.76
C ARG A 186 -15.59 -9.57 -7.98
N VAL A 187 -16.38 -8.58 -7.61
CA VAL A 187 -15.93 -7.47 -6.77
C VAL A 187 -15.96 -7.90 -5.31
N LEU A 188 -14.86 -7.64 -4.58
CA LEU A 188 -14.69 -7.93 -3.16
C LEU A 188 -14.30 -6.62 -2.46
N PHE A 189 -15.23 -6.06 -1.70
CA PHE A 189 -14.99 -4.86 -0.92
C PHE A 189 -14.35 -5.21 0.42
N THR A 190 -13.28 -4.50 0.79
CA THR A 190 -12.77 -4.57 2.17
C THR A 190 -13.86 -4.14 3.17
N PRO A 191 -13.83 -4.63 4.41
CA PRO A 191 -14.71 -4.10 5.45
C PRO A 191 -14.50 -2.59 5.66
N ALA A 192 -15.55 -1.91 6.13
CA ALA A 192 -15.41 -0.53 6.58
C ALA A 192 -14.25 -0.43 7.58
N HIS A 193 -13.42 0.60 7.40
CA HIS A 193 -12.25 0.86 8.26
C HIS A 193 -11.16 -0.22 8.22
N ALA A 194 -11.18 -1.10 7.22
CA ALA A 194 -10.17 -2.13 7.00
C ALA A 194 -9.55 -2.09 5.60
N SER A 195 -9.34 -0.88 5.06
CA SER A 195 -8.66 -0.67 3.76
C SER A 195 -7.26 -1.29 3.74
N TRP A 196 -6.61 -1.39 4.90
CA TRP A 196 -5.32 -2.09 5.08
C TRP A 196 -5.34 -3.56 4.64
N LEU A 197 -6.52 -4.17 4.47
CA LEU A 197 -6.70 -5.51 3.92
C LEU A 197 -6.45 -5.57 2.41
N ASP A 198 -6.52 -4.42 1.73
CA ASP A 198 -6.18 -4.29 0.32
C ASP A 198 -4.65 -4.24 0.13
N GLN A 199 -4.10 -5.20 -0.61
CA GLN A 199 -2.67 -5.24 -0.87
C GLN A 199 -2.20 -4.14 -1.84
N ALA A 200 -3.10 -3.45 -2.54
CA ALA A 200 -2.72 -2.29 -3.34
C ALA A 200 -2.15 -1.14 -2.46
N GLU A 201 -2.55 -1.02 -1.18
CA GLU A 201 -1.91 -0.10 -0.24
C GLU A 201 -0.43 -0.46 0.00
N LEU A 202 -0.09 -1.76 0.06
CA LEU A 202 1.31 -2.21 0.20
C LEU A 202 2.12 -1.87 -1.06
N LEU A 203 1.53 -2.05 -2.24
CA LEU A 203 2.12 -1.67 -3.51
C LEU A 203 2.40 -0.16 -3.54
N LEU A 204 1.41 0.68 -3.24
CA LEU A 204 1.55 2.13 -3.23
C LEU A 204 2.68 2.58 -2.30
N ARG A 205 2.77 2.00 -1.09
CA ARG A 205 3.87 2.27 -0.15
C ARG A 205 5.22 1.87 -0.71
N ALA A 206 5.34 0.70 -1.32
CA ALA A 206 6.59 0.22 -1.90
C ALA A 206 7.05 1.08 -3.09
N PHE A 207 6.09 1.50 -3.92
CA PHE A 207 6.30 2.36 -5.08
C PHE A 207 6.69 3.79 -4.66
N GLU A 208 5.94 4.40 -3.73
CA GLU A 208 6.21 5.74 -3.19
C GLU A 208 7.62 5.84 -2.61
N ALA A 209 8.02 4.84 -1.82
CA ALA A 209 9.33 4.81 -1.20
C ALA A 209 10.50 4.86 -2.20
N ARG A 210 10.29 4.37 -3.42
CA ARG A 210 11.32 4.28 -4.47
C ARG A 210 11.26 5.44 -5.44
N TYR A 211 10.06 5.75 -5.91
CA TYR A 211 9.87 6.62 -7.07
C TYR A 211 9.36 8.01 -6.70
N LEU A 212 8.82 8.23 -5.50
CA LEU A 212 8.15 9.51 -5.18
C LEU A 212 8.82 10.31 -4.07
N LEU A 213 9.31 9.66 -2.99
CA LEU A 213 9.78 10.37 -1.79
C LEU A 213 10.88 11.41 -2.04
N ARG A 214 11.72 11.21 -3.06
CA ARG A 214 12.83 12.11 -3.42
C ARG A 214 12.65 12.77 -4.79
N GLY A 215 11.43 12.75 -5.31
CA GLY A 215 11.12 13.33 -6.61
C GLY A 215 11.34 14.84 -6.66
N ASN A 216 11.64 15.32 -7.86
CA ASN A 216 11.79 16.73 -8.20
C ASN A 216 11.25 16.91 -9.62
N TRP A 217 10.12 17.62 -9.76
CA TRP A 217 9.43 17.78 -11.05
C TRP A 217 9.03 19.24 -11.24
N THR A 218 9.40 19.83 -12.37
CA THR A 218 9.14 21.23 -12.73
C THR A 218 7.79 21.44 -13.39
N SER A 219 6.98 20.38 -13.52
CA SER A 219 5.61 20.46 -14.02
C SER A 219 4.79 19.23 -13.64
N ARG A 220 3.44 19.35 -13.72
CA ARG A 220 2.55 18.18 -13.65
C ARG A 220 2.85 17.15 -14.74
N ALA A 221 3.18 17.60 -15.95
CA ALA A 221 3.47 16.72 -17.09
C ALA A 221 4.72 15.86 -16.85
N GLU A 222 5.75 16.43 -16.23
CA GLU A 222 6.96 15.69 -15.87
C GLU A 222 6.70 14.64 -14.80
N LEU A 223 5.86 14.94 -13.80
CA LEU A 223 5.42 13.94 -12.82
C LEU A 223 4.65 12.79 -13.49
N ILE A 224 3.76 13.09 -14.45
CA ILE A 224 3.03 12.05 -15.21
C ILE A 224 4.01 11.18 -16.01
N ALA A 225 4.93 11.79 -16.76
CA ALA A 225 5.94 11.06 -17.53
C ALA A 225 6.82 10.17 -16.63
N HIS A 226 7.19 10.68 -15.45
CA HIS A 226 7.91 9.90 -14.45
C HIS A 226 7.10 8.70 -13.95
N LEU A 227 5.82 8.89 -13.63
CA LEU A 227 4.94 7.80 -13.19
C LEU A 227 4.77 6.73 -14.28
N ASP A 228 4.57 7.14 -15.53
CA ASP A 228 4.43 6.25 -16.70
C ASP A 228 5.70 5.44 -16.98
N ALA A 229 6.88 6.02 -16.74
CA ALA A 229 8.17 5.33 -16.86
C ALA A 229 8.51 4.45 -15.63
N SER A 230 7.97 4.78 -14.46
CA SER A 230 8.32 4.14 -13.19
C SER A 230 7.60 2.81 -12.95
N TRP A 231 6.30 2.70 -13.30
CA TRP A 231 5.56 1.46 -13.05
C TRP A 231 6.09 0.25 -13.87
N PRO A 232 6.52 0.38 -15.14
CA PRO A 232 7.14 -0.72 -15.87
C PRO A 232 8.49 -1.11 -15.26
N GLU A 233 9.27 -0.12 -14.81
CA GLU A 233 10.54 -0.39 -14.14
C GLU A 233 10.34 -1.12 -12.80
N TYR A 234 9.31 -0.74 -12.03
CA TYR A 234 8.94 -1.49 -10.84
C TYR A 234 8.69 -2.96 -11.15
N ASN A 235 7.96 -3.25 -12.22
CA ASN A 235 7.72 -4.64 -12.64
C ASN A 235 9.01 -5.38 -12.98
N ARG A 236 9.93 -4.73 -13.67
CA ARG A 236 11.21 -5.33 -14.08
C ARG A 236 12.13 -5.61 -12.89
N LEU A 237 12.17 -4.72 -11.90
CA LEU A 237 13.17 -4.75 -10.83
C LEU A 237 12.65 -5.34 -9.52
N TYR A 238 11.36 -5.19 -9.23
CA TYR A 238 10.85 -5.37 -7.87
C TYR A 238 9.56 -6.17 -7.78
N ALA A 239 8.84 -6.45 -8.87
CA ALA A 239 7.60 -7.21 -8.78
C ALA A 239 7.85 -8.63 -8.27
N HIS A 240 7.22 -8.93 -7.14
CA HIS A 240 7.08 -10.26 -6.57
C HIS A 240 5.84 -10.27 -5.66
N PRO A 241 5.21 -11.43 -5.43
CA PRO A 241 4.08 -11.52 -4.52
C PRO A 241 4.44 -11.02 -3.13
N PHE A 242 3.58 -10.18 -2.54
CA PHE A 242 3.77 -9.74 -1.16
C PHE A 242 3.65 -10.93 -0.21
N THR A 243 4.55 -11.00 0.77
CA THR A 243 4.42 -11.95 1.89
C THR A 243 3.28 -11.51 2.80
N TRP A 244 2.10 -12.06 2.55
CA TRP A 244 0.89 -11.73 3.31
C TRP A 244 0.75 -12.62 4.54
N SER A 245 0.74 -12.00 5.73
CA SER A 245 0.73 -12.75 6.99
C SER A 245 -0.64 -12.79 7.68
N TRP A 246 -1.61 -11.99 7.24
CA TRP A 246 -2.95 -11.94 7.85
C TRP A 246 -3.88 -12.95 7.19
N THR A 247 -3.86 -14.20 7.64
CA THR A 247 -4.65 -15.31 7.05
C THR A 247 -6.07 -15.38 7.62
N ARG A 248 -6.94 -16.17 6.98
CA ARG A 248 -8.26 -16.51 7.52
C ARG A 248 -8.15 -17.09 8.92
N ALA A 249 -7.16 -17.96 9.18
CA ALA A 249 -6.94 -18.52 10.51
C ALA A 249 -6.64 -17.44 11.55
N ARG A 250 -5.74 -16.48 11.22
CA ARG A 250 -5.44 -15.35 12.11
C ARG A 250 -6.64 -14.43 12.32
N MET A 251 -7.42 -14.18 11.26
CA MET A 251 -8.66 -13.42 11.36
C MET A 251 -9.65 -14.08 12.31
N GLN A 252 -9.89 -15.41 12.21
CA GLN A 252 -10.79 -16.11 13.13
C GLN A 252 -10.28 -16.04 14.58
N GLN A 253 -8.98 -16.23 14.81
CA GLN A 253 -8.37 -16.08 16.15
C GLN A 253 -8.48 -14.65 16.69
N TRP A 254 -8.45 -13.65 15.83
CA TRP A 254 -8.60 -12.25 16.23
C TRP A 254 -10.06 -11.94 16.56
N VAL A 255 -11.01 -12.36 15.72
CA VAL A 255 -12.45 -12.21 15.97
C VAL A 255 -12.85 -12.95 17.26
N ALA A 256 -12.35 -14.16 17.51
CA ALA A 256 -12.66 -14.87 18.75
C ALA A 256 -12.14 -14.16 20.02
N ARG A 257 -11.10 -13.33 19.91
CA ARG A 257 -10.51 -12.57 21.03
C ARG A 257 -11.15 -11.20 21.25
N HIS A 258 -11.74 -10.61 20.22
CA HIS A 258 -12.19 -9.21 20.21
C HIS A 258 -13.67 -9.06 19.84
N GLY A 259 -14.31 -10.13 19.39
CA GLY A 259 -15.74 -10.21 19.14
C GLY A 259 -16.46 -10.39 20.46
N SER A 260 -17.23 -9.37 20.83
CA SER A 260 -18.27 -9.41 21.86
C SER A 260 -19.59 -9.84 21.25
#